data_AF-A0A010RM90-F1
#
_entry.id   AF-A0A010RM90-F1
#
_cell.length_a   1.000
_cell.length_b   1.000
_cell.length_c   1.000
_cell.angle_alpha   90.00
_cell.angle_beta   90.00
_cell.angle_gamma   90.00
#
_symmetry.space_group_name_H-M   'P 1'
#
loop_
_entity.id
_entity.type
_entity.pdbx_description
1 polymer ?
#
loop_
_entity_poly.entity_id
_entity_poly.type
_entity_poly.pdbx_seq_one_letter_code
_entity_poly.pdbx_strand_id
1 'polypeptide(L)'
;MDYRSETRWSALCASIKEEIMELLFDHGRGDHAAKILQLEESADEQWRALPDRFRIEQRPPNHATPFERDFLFSICLNHLHVKLLLRRLSLAHQSEPDGAVVEIAQKMLSLVVDVVLTRDELANSGTNLSWKVAHYGLPAAGMVLLAMASQLEAPVLVATRAKLLRDLTVLVAEIERGRIVKLQDPNYALLAKAAKTIGCFLDSVFNDDGRNKSGLDVSLSNSSSRQARDDNSWAEILGSEAWDSELTFWHTLADHPNVFSQYLV
;
A
#
# COMPACT_ATOMS: atom_id res chain seq x y z
N MET A 1 2.59 22.95 17.92
CA MET A 1 2.82 21.62 18.56
C MET A 1 4.29 21.40 18.85
N ASP A 2 4.66 20.52 19.79
CA ASP A 2 6.07 20.26 20.18
C ASP A 2 6.55 18.87 19.70
N TYR A 3 7.79 18.83 19.22
CA TYR A 3 8.54 17.66 18.70
C TYR A 3 8.47 16.46 19.64
N ARG A 4 8.43 16.70 20.95
CA ARG A 4 8.26 15.66 21.97
C ARG A 4 7.02 14.77 21.77
N SER A 5 5.91 15.35 21.33
CA SER A 5 4.68 14.58 21.09
C SER A 5 4.81 13.69 19.85
N GLU A 6 5.51 14.20 18.83
CA GLU A 6 5.81 13.45 17.61
C GLU A 6 6.72 12.28 17.91
N THR A 7 7.86 12.54 18.57
CA THR A 7 8.81 11.49 18.93
C THR A 7 8.17 10.42 19.81
N ARG A 8 7.33 10.82 20.78
CA ARG A 8 6.62 9.86 21.65
C ARG A 8 5.67 8.98 20.84
N TRP A 9 4.90 9.55 19.92
CA TRP A 9 3.99 8.79 19.07
C TRP A 9 4.74 7.83 18.14
N SER A 10 5.77 8.33 17.47
CA SER A 10 6.64 7.54 16.59
C SER A 10 7.28 6.38 17.36
N ALA A 11 7.71 6.58 18.60
CA ALA A 11 8.27 5.53 19.46
C ALA A 11 7.23 4.46 19.86
N LEU A 12 6.01 4.86 20.20
CA LEU A 12 4.92 3.92 20.51
C LEU A 12 4.59 3.03 19.31
N CYS A 13 4.47 3.63 18.12
CA CYS A 13 4.25 2.88 16.89
C CYS A 13 5.43 1.97 16.55
N ALA A 14 6.67 2.44 16.75
CA ALA A 14 7.87 1.65 16.51
C ALA A 14 7.93 0.40 17.41
N SER A 15 7.59 0.54 18.69
CA SER A 15 7.54 -0.59 19.63
C SER A 15 6.55 -1.67 19.19
N ILE A 16 5.35 -1.28 18.72
CA ILE A 16 4.39 -2.26 18.19
C ILE A 16 4.91 -2.88 16.89
N LYS A 17 5.49 -2.07 15.99
CA LYS A 17 6.06 -2.57 14.72
C LYS A 17 7.19 -3.56 14.96
N GLU A 18 8.03 -3.33 15.97
CA GLU A 18 9.10 -4.24 16.38
C GLU A 18 8.52 -5.61 16.75
N GLU A 19 7.55 -5.67 17.66
CA GLU A 19 6.90 -6.93 18.04
C GLU A 19 6.22 -7.62 16.84
N ILE A 20 5.60 -6.85 15.93
CA ILE A 20 5.02 -7.40 14.69
C ILE A 20 6.10 -8.01 13.80
N MET A 21 7.22 -7.31 13.61
CA MET A 21 8.33 -7.78 12.76
C MET A 21 8.94 -9.05 13.33
N GLU A 22 9.14 -9.14 14.65
CA GLU A 22 9.60 -10.37 15.31
C GLU A 22 8.69 -11.55 14.96
N LEU A 23 7.37 -11.38 15.01
CA LEU A 23 6.41 -12.42 14.65
C LEU A 23 6.37 -12.74 13.15
N LEU A 24 6.58 -11.75 12.28
CA LEU A 24 6.64 -11.97 10.83
C LEU A 24 7.87 -12.78 10.42
N PHE A 25 8.99 -12.58 11.13
CA PHE A 25 10.26 -13.25 10.84
C PHE A 25 10.50 -14.51 11.69
N ASP A 26 9.68 -14.78 12.70
CA ASP A 26 9.75 -16.03 13.46
C ASP A 26 9.22 -17.19 12.61
N HIS A 27 10.14 -18.00 12.08
CA HIS A 27 9.81 -19.20 11.30
C HIS A 27 9.31 -20.36 12.19
N GLY A 28 9.30 -20.20 13.51
CA GLY A 28 8.67 -21.12 14.44
C GLY A 28 7.16 -20.97 14.38
N ARG A 29 6.44 -21.96 13.83
CA ARG A 29 4.96 -22.01 13.80
C ARG A 29 4.37 -22.17 15.21
N GLY A 30 4.49 -21.15 16.05
CA GLY A 30 3.66 -20.98 17.23
C GLY A 30 2.27 -20.51 16.80
N ASP A 31 1.24 -20.89 17.56
CA ASP A 31 -0.03 -20.17 17.48
C ASP A 31 0.16 -18.79 18.09
N HIS A 32 0.35 -17.77 17.24
CA HIS A 32 0.55 -16.39 17.66
C HIS A 32 -0.78 -15.63 17.83
N ALA A 33 -1.94 -16.28 17.69
CA ALA A 33 -3.25 -15.61 17.69
C ALA A 33 -3.47 -14.75 18.96
N ALA A 34 -3.11 -15.28 20.13
CA ALA A 34 -3.22 -14.53 21.39
C ALA A 34 -2.33 -13.27 21.42
N LYS A 35 -1.12 -13.35 20.84
CA LYS A 35 -0.19 -12.22 20.78
C LYS A 35 -0.64 -11.18 19.76
N ILE A 36 -1.15 -11.62 18.61
CA ILE A 36 -1.73 -10.73 17.59
C ILE A 36 -2.90 -9.94 18.19
N LEU A 37 -3.81 -10.61 18.90
CA LEU A 37 -4.94 -9.96 19.55
C LEU A 37 -4.49 -8.92 20.59
N GLN A 38 -3.48 -9.26 21.40
CA GLN A 38 -2.89 -8.32 22.36
C GLN A 38 -2.30 -7.08 21.67
N LEU A 39 -1.62 -7.26 20.53
CA LEU A 39 -1.04 -6.17 19.76
C LEU A 39 -2.12 -5.30 19.10
N GLU A 40 -3.20 -5.90 18.60
CA GLU A 40 -4.37 -5.18 18.08
C GLU A 40 -5.02 -4.30 19.17
N GLU A 41 -5.26 -4.86 20.35
CA GLU A 41 -5.80 -4.12 21.50
C GLU A 41 -4.89 -2.96 21.90
N SER A 42 -3.58 -3.21 22.03
CA SER A 42 -2.59 -2.18 22.36
C SER A 42 -2.55 -1.04 21.33
N ALA A 43 -2.56 -1.38 20.02
CA ALA A 43 -2.58 -0.39 18.95
C ALA A 43 -3.84 0.48 18.99
N ASP A 44 -5.00 -0.13 19.24
CA ASP A 44 -6.28 0.55 19.35
C ASP A 44 -6.35 1.45 20.60
N GLU A 45 -5.84 0.98 21.74
CA GLU A 45 -5.77 1.76 22.98
C GLU A 45 -4.87 2.99 22.81
N GLN A 46 -3.68 2.81 22.23
CA GLN A 46 -2.75 3.90 21.96
C GLN A 46 -3.36 4.94 21.01
N TRP A 47 -4.07 4.49 19.97
CA TRP A 47 -4.79 5.38 19.06
C TRP A 47 -5.92 6.13 19.78
N ARG A 48 -6.74 5.46 20.59
CA ARG A 48 -7.82 6.08 21.36
C ARG A 48 -7.32 7.07 22.41
N ALA A 49 -6.13 6.84 22.95
CA ALA A 49 -5.50 7.75 23.92
C ALA A 49 -4.98 9.04 23.28
N LEU A 50 -4.85 9.11 21.95
CA LEU A 50 -4.50 10.35 21.27
C LEU A 50 -5.65 11.36 21.35
N PRO A 51 -5.34 12.64 21.63
CA PRO A 51 -6.32 13.73 21.50
C PRO A 51 -7.00 13.75 20.13
N ASP A 52 -8.31 14.03 20.10
CA ASP A 52 -9.14 14.02 18.88
C ASP A 52 -8.55 14.84 17.73
N ARG A 53 -7.95 15.99 18.06
CA ARG A 53 -7.26 16.87 17.10
C ARG A 53 -6.11 16.20 16.32
N PHE A 54 -5.61 15.04 16.78
CA PHE A 54 -4.56 14.27 16.12
C PHE A 54 -5.09 13.10 15.29
N ARG A 55 -6.36 12.72 15.49
CA ARG A 55 -7.02 11.62 14.80
C ARG A 55 -7.72 12.15 13.55
N ILE A 56 -6.96 12.67 12.60
CA ILE A 56 -7.54 13.16 11.34
C ILE A 56 -7.92 11.98 10.44
N GLU A 57 -9.15 11.98 9.92
CA GLU A 57 -9.62 10.91 9.03
C GLU A 57 -9.24 11.13 7.56
N GLN A 58 -8.97 12.38 7.16
CA GLN A 58 -8.71 12.73 5.77
C GLN A 58 -7.58 13.78 5.65
N ARG A 59 -7.86 15.05 5.96
CA ARG A 59 -6.93 16.15 5.72
C ARG A 59 -6.65 16.97 6.98
N PRO A 60 -5.41 17.44 7.19
CA PRO A 60 -5.11 18.41 8.23
C PRO A 60 -5.96 19.69 8.11
N PRO A 61 -6.29 20.37 9.22
CA PRO A 61 -7.00 21.64 9.18
C PRO A 61 -6.28 22.70 8.35
N ASN A 62 -7.03 23.55 7.63
CA ASN A 62 -6.44 24.60 6.77
C ASN A 62 -5.54 25.59 7.54
N HIS A 63 -5.79 25.80 8.83
CA HIS A 63 -5.02 26.70 9.68
C HIS A 63 -3.79 26.03 10.33
N ALA A 64 -3.57 24.73 10.12
CA ALA A 64 -2.41 24.04 10.66
C ALA A 64 -1.12 24.56 10.00
N THR A 65 -0.08 24.75 10.82
CA THR A 65 1.25 25.13 10.34
C THR A 65 1.88 24.01 9.49
N PRO A 66 2.86 24.29 8.61
CA PRO A 66 3.53 23.26 7.81
C PRO A 66 4.08 22.08 8.63
N PHE A 67 4.61 22.35 9.81
CA PHE A 67 5.09 21.33 10.75
C PHE A 67 3.94 20.49 11.32
N GLU A 68 2.83 21.13 11.70
CA GLU A 68 1.66 20.42 12.24
C GLU A 68 0.97 19.56 11.18
N ARG A 69 0.88 20.04 9.93
CA ARG A 69 0.36 19.26 8.81
C ARG A 69 1.18 17.99 8.59
N ASP A 70 2.50 18.14 8.48
CA ASP A 70 3.40 17.00 8.27
C ASP A 70 3.39 16.02 9.46
N PHE A 71 3.25 16.55 10.68
CA PHE A 71 3.11 15.74 11.87
C PHE A 71 1.80 14.94 11.87
N LEU A 72 0.66 15.56 11.54
CA LEU A 72 -0.64 14.89 11.47
C LEU A 72 -0.65 13.78 10.39
N PHE A 73 -0.05 14.03 9.23
CA PHE A 73 0.15 12.98 8.22
C PHE A 73 0.99 11.84 8.76
N SER A 74 2.10 12.13 9.43
CA SER A 74 2.97 11.11 10.04
C SER A 74 2.25 10.29 11.12
N ILE A 75 1.35 10.90 11.90
CA ILE A 75 0.53 10.20 12.89
C ILE A 75 -0.36 9.16 12.22
N CYS A 76 -1.15 9.59 11.24
CA CYS A 76 -2.11 8.73 10.57
C CYS A 76 -1.43 7.65 9.72
N LEU A 77 -0.32 7.97 9.04
CA LEU A 77 0.47 6.99 8.28
C LEU A 77 1.05 5.92 9.19
N ASN A 78 1.62 6.29 10.35
CA ASN A 78 2.12 5.32 11.31
C ASN A 78 1.02 4.38 11.83
N HIS A 79 -0.15 4.94 12.19
CA HIS A 79 -1.29 4.14 12.66
C HIS A 79 -1.78 3.16 11.58
N LEU A 80 -2.00 3.65 10.36
CA LEU A 80 -2.44 2.81 9.24
C LEU A 80 -1.42 1.72 8.93
N HIS A 81 -0.12 2.04 9.01
CA HIS A 81 0.92 1.04 8.77
C HIS A 81 0.93 -0.06 9.84
N VAL A 82 0.81 0.30 11.13
CA VAL A 82 0.66 -0.70 12.20
C VAL A 82 -0.53 -1.62 11.91
N LYS A 83 -1.69 -1.06 11.54
CA LYS A 83 -2.88 -1.85 11.21
C LYS A 83 -2.67 -2.74 9.99
N LEU A 84 -1.98 -2.24 8.96
CA LEU A 84 -1.67 -3.03 7.78
C LEU A 84 -0.81 -4.24 8.16
N LEU A 85 0.24 -4.03 8.95
CA LEU A 85 1.14 -5.09 9.38
C LEU A 85 0.44 -6.13 10.29
N LEU A 86 -0.41 -5.69 11.22
CA LEU A 86 -1.21 -6.60 12.05
C LEU A 86 -2.19 -7.45 11.24
N ARG A 87 -2.85 -6.84 10.25
CA ARG A 87 -3.74 -7.57 9.36
C ARG A 87 -2.95 -8.58 8.51
N ARG A 88 -1.77 -8.21 8.02
CA ARG A 88 -0.86 -9.12 7.31
C ARG A 88 -0.45 -10.33 8.15
N LEU A 89 -0.13 -10.11 9.44
CA LEU A 89 0.16 -11.19 10.38
C LEU A 89 -1.02 -12.17 10.56
N SER A 90 -2.24 -11.68 10.38
CA SER A 90 -3.46 -12.47 10.56
C SER A 90 -3.90 -13.21 9.29
N LEU A 91 -3.28 -12.92 8.14
CA LEU A 91 -3.61 -13.59 6.88
C LEU A 91 -3.06 -15.02 6.87
N ALA A 92 -3.84 -15.95 6.33
CA ALA A 92 -3.38 -17.32 6.10
C ALA A 92 -2.19 -17.37 5.13
N HIS A 93 -2.21 -16.50 4.11
CA HIS A 93 -1.10 -16.27 3.20
C HIS A 93 -0.88 -14.77 3.02
N GLN A 94 0.37 -14.31 3.20
CA GLN A 94 0.70 -12.88 3.14
C GLN A 94 0.41 -12.23 1.78
N SER A 95 0.31 -13.04 0.72
CA SER A 95 0.04 -12.61 -0.66
C SER A 95 -1.44 -12.64 -1.06
N GLU A 96 -2.34 -13.07 -0.16
CA GLU A 96 -3.78 -13.12 -0.40
C GLU A 96 -4.47 -12.00 0.39
N PRO A 97 -4.61 -10.80 -0.19
CA PRO A 97 -5.22 -9.68 0.53
C PRO A 97 -6.71 -9.95 0.75
N ASP A 98 -7.20 -9.67 1.96
CA ASP A 98 -8.62 -9.62 2.24
C ASP A 98 -9.18 -8.19 2.05
N GLY A 99 -10.51 -8.04 2.10
CA GLY A 99 -11.14 -6.72 1.95
C GLY A 99 -10.66 -5.68 2.98
N ALA A 100 -10.33 -6.11 4.20
CA ALA A 100 -9.91 -5.21 5.28
C ALA A 100 -8.48 -4.69 5.09
N VAL A 101 -7.54 -5.53 4.65
CA VAL A 101 -6.17 -5.17 4.25
C VAL A 101 -6.22 -4.15 3.13
N VAL A 102 -7.08 -4.38 2.15
CA VAL A 102 -7.23 -3.48 1.00
C VAL A 102 -7.80 -2.13 1.39
N GLU A 103 -8.78 -2.09 2.30
CA GLU A 103 -9.31 -0.83 2.83
C GLU A 103 -8.23 0.01 3.53
N ILE A 104 -7.37 -0.64 4.32
CA ILE A 104 -6.26 0.03 5.00
C ILE A 104 -5.22 0.51 3.97
N ALA A 105 -4.84 -0.34 3.03
CA ALA A 105 -3.91 -0.01 1.96
C ALA A 105 -4.43 1.17 1.12
N GLN A 106 -5.71 1.18 0.75
CA GLN A 106 -6.34 2.30 0.04
C GLN A 106 -6.23 3.60 0.84
N LYS A 107 -6.59 3.58 2.14
CA LYS A 107 -6.53 4.78 2.99
C LYS A 107 -5.09 5.29 3.09
N MET A 108 -4.13 4.39 3.27
CA MET A 108 -2.72 4.73 3.37
C MET A 108 -2.17 5.30 2.04
N LEU A 109 -2.48 4.68 0.91
CA LEU A 109 -2.09 5.19 -0.42
C LEU A 109 -2.70 6.57 -0.69
N SER A 110 -3.97 6.75 -0.37
CA SER A 110 -4.67 8.03 -0.52
C SER A 110 -3.97 9.13 0.27
N LEU A 111 -3.59 8.83 1.51
CA LEU A 111 -2.92 9.77 2.40
C LEU A 111 -1.50 10.10 1.92
N VAL A 112 -0.77 9.13 1.39
CA VAL A 112 0.56 9.36 0.77
C VAL A 112 0.43 10.25 -0.46
N VAL A 113 -0.58 10.06 -1.31
CA VAL A 113 -0.82 10.93 -2.46
C VAL A 113 -1.12 12.36 -2.00
N ASP A 114 -1.92 12.55 -0.95
CA ASP A 114 -2.15 13.88 -0.37
C ASP A 114 -0.85 14.52 0.12
N VAL A 115 0.03 13.76 0.79
CA VAL A 115 1.36 14.21 1.22
C VAL A 115 2.22 14.63 0.02
N VAL A 116 2.22 13.83 -1.06
CA VAL A 116 2.98 14.13 -2.29
C VAL A 116 2.48 15.41 -2.98
N LEU A 117 1.16 15.58 -3.06
CA LEU A 117 0.53 16.72 -3.71
C LEU A 117 0.62 18.01 -2.89
N THR A 118 0.70 17.90 -1.55
CA THR A 118 0.81 19.05 -0.63
C THR A 118 2.23 19.27 -0.11
N ARG A 119 3.24 18.59 -0.68
CA ARG A 119 4.63 18.60 -0.20
C ARG A 119 5.23 19.98 0.04
N ASP A 120 4.84 20.97 -0.78
CA ASP A 120 5.37 22.34 -0.70
C ASP A 120 4.81 23.10 0.53
N GLU A 121 3.80 22.52 1.19
CA GLU A 121 3.18 23.00 2.43
C GLU A 121 3.69 22.26 3.68
N LEU A 122 4.71 21.41 3.57
CA LEU A 122 5.20 20.54 4.66
C LEU A 122 6.62 20.92 5.11
N ALA A 123 6.91 20.80 6.41
CA ALA A 123 8.20 21.20 7.01
C ALA A 123 9.17 20.04 7.32
N ASN A 124 8.89 18.81 6.86
CA ASN A 124 9.66 17.60 7.22
C ASN A 124 9.84 17.41 8.74
N SER A 125 8.77 17.03 9.42
CA SER A 125 8.70 16.74 10.86
C SER A 125 9.33 15.37 11.19
N GLY A 126 10.65 15.26 11.09
CA GLY A 126 11.42 14.07 11.47
C GLY A 126 11.61 13.02 10.37
N THR A 127 10.76 13.02 9.33
CA THR A 127 10.91 12.14 8.16
C THR A 127 10.69 12.91 6.86
N ASN A 128 11.50 12.61 5.84
CA ASN A 128 11.38 13.27 4.54
C ASN A 128 10.32 12.60 3.65
N LEU A 129 9.94 13.28 2.56
CA LEU A 129 8.93 12.80 1.63
C LEU A 129 9.27 11.43 1.02
N SER A 130 10.51 11.23 0.57
CA SER A 130 10.93 9.99 -0.09
C SER A 130 10.84 8.80 0.87
N TRP A 131 11.15 8.99 2.15
CA TRP A 131 10.96 7.98 3.19
C TRP A 131 9.48 7.67 3.41
N LYS A 132 8.60 8.69 3.50
CA LYS A 132 7.15 8.46 3.66
C LYS A 132 6.57 7.66 2.48
N VAL A 133 6.99 7.98 1.25
CA VAL A 133 6.56 7.25 0.06
C VAL A 133 7.10 5.82 0.06
N ALA A 134 8.39 5.62 0.34
CA ALA A 134 8.98 4.28 0.37
C ALA A 134 8.40 3.41 1.49
N HIS A 135 8.21 3.96 2.68
CA HIS A 135 7.82 3.20 3.87
C HIS A 135 6.30 3.00 3.99
N TYR A 136 5.47 3.87 3.42
CA TYR A 136 4.01 3.74 3.48
C TYR A 136 3.35 3.62 2.10
N GLY A 137 3.83 4.37 1.12
CA GLY A 137 3.24 4.40 -0.22
C GLY A 137 3.43 3.09 -0.96
N LEU A 138 4.66 2.56 -0.96
CA LEU A 138 4.97 1.31 -1.66
C LEU A 138 4.25 0.09 -1.09
N PRO A 139 4.27 -0.18 0.24
CA PRO A 139 3.53 -1.32 0.78
C PRO A 139 2.03 -1.25 0.48
N ALA A 140 1.45 -0.04 0.56
CA ALA A 140 0.05 0.19 0.23
C ALA A 140 -0.25 -0.05 -1.26
N ALA A 141 0.60 0.47 -2.15
CA ALA A 141 0.47 0.26 -3.59
C ALA A 141 0.61 -1.22 -3.95
N GLY A 142 1.60 -1.92 -3.40
CA GLY A 142 1.80 -3.36 -3.61
C GLY A 142 0.55 -4.16 -3.24
N MET A 143 -0.04 -3.90 -2.07
CA MET A 143 -1.27 -4.56 -1.64
C MET A 143 -2.47 -4.28 -2.54
N VAL A 144 -2.64 -3.03 -2.99
CA VAL A 144 -3.70 -2.68 -3.95
C VAL A 144 -3.49 -3.40 -5.27
N LEU A 145 -2.25 -3.44 -5.79
CA LEU A 145 -1.92 -4.13 -7.04
C LEU A 145 -2.25 -5.61 -6.94
N LEU A 146 -1.87 -6.28 -5.86
CA LEU A 146 -2.17 -7.70 -5.65
C LEU A 146 -3.66 -7.96 -5.55
N ALA A 147 -4.40 -7.11 -4.85
CA ALA A 147 -5.84 -7.28 -4.71
C ALA A 147 -6.56 -7.10 -6.06
N MET A 148 -6.11 -6.15 -6.88
CA MET A 148 -6.63 -5.98 -8.24
C MET A 148 -6.21 -7.12 -9.17
N ALA A 149 -4.99 -7.64 -9.04
CA ALA A 149 -4.47 -8.72 -9.88
C ALA A 149 -5.06 -10.10 -9.53
N SER A 150 -5.36 -10.35 -8.25
CA SER A 150 -6.08 -11.54 -7.77
C SER A 150 -7.58 -11.53 -8.10
N GLN A 151 -8.07 -10.48 -8.78
CA GLN A 151 -9.49 -10.29 -9.09
C GLN A 151 -10.38 -10.39 -7.84
N LEU A 152 -9.87 -9.93 -6.70
CA LEU A 152 -10.62 -9.92 -5.46
C LEU A 152 -11.86 -9.03 -5.64
N GLU A 153 -13.05 -9.65 -5.66
CA GLU A 153 -14.32 -8.94 -5.71
C GLU A 153 -14.69 -8.37 -4.33
N ALA A 154 -13.81 -7.55 -3.77
CA ALA A 154 -14.12 -6.78 -2.57
C ALA A 154 -15.02 -5.60 -2.96
N PRO A 155 -16.17 -5.38 -2.30
CA PRO A 155 -17.07 -4.25 -2.59
C PRO A 155 -16.35 -2.89 -2.60
N VAL A 156 -15.37 -2.73 -1.73
CA VAL A 156 -14.54 -1.52 -1.65
C VAL A 156 -13.70 -1.34 -2.91
N LEU A 157 -13.01 -2.39 -3.39
CA LEU A 157 -12.20 -2.31 -4.62
C LEU A 157 -13.03 -1.89 -5.82
N VAL A 158 -14.21 -2.47 -5.96
CA VAL A 158 -15.12 -2.15 -7.06
C VAL A 158 -15.57 -0.69 -6.98
N ALA A 159 -15.98 -0.24 -5.80
CA ALA A 159 -16.46 1.13 -5.59
C ALA A 159 -15.36 2.19 -5.76
N THR A 160 -14.11 1.86 -5.45
CA THR A 160 -13.00 2.83 -5.37
C THR A 160 -11.95 2.64 -6.46
N ARG A 161 -12.14 1.69 -7.39
CA ARG A 161 -11.21 1.35 -8.49
C ARG A 161 -10.67 2.59 -9.20
N ALA A 162 -11.54 3.50 -9.62
CA ALA A 162 -11.14 4.71 -10.34
C ALA A 162 -10.25 5.63 -9.49
N LYS A 163 -10.53 5.72 -8.18
CA LYS A 163 -9.71 6.50 -7.25
C LYS A 163 -8.34 5.85 -7.07
N LEU A 164 -8.29 4.53 -6.88
CA LEU A 164 -7.05 3.78 -6.73
C LEU A 164 -6.15 3.92 -7.97
N LEU A 165 -6.71 3.74 -9.16
CA LEU A 165 -5.99 3.94 -10.42
C LEU A 165 -5.43 5.36 -10.53
N ARG A 166 -6.23 6.38 -10.18
CA ARG A 166 -5.78 7.77 -10.16
C ARG A 166 -4.65 8.00 -9.15
N ASP A 167 -4.79 7.50 -7.94
CA ASP A 167 -3.81 7.67 -6.87
C ASP A 167 -2.48 7.00 -7.25
N LEU A 168 -2.52 5.78 -7.82
CA LEU A 168 -1.35 5.10 -8.39
C LEU A 168 -0.72 5.89 -9.54
N THR A 169 -1.53 6.42 -10.46
CA THR A 169 -1.05 7.22 -11.60
C THR A 169 -0.33 8.49 -11.12
N VAL A 170 -0.91 9.19 -10.13
CA VAL A 170 -0.29 10.37 -9.51
C VAL A 170 1.04 10.00 -8.87
N LEU A 171 1.08 8.90 -8.12
CA LEU A 171 2.30 8.43 -7.46
C LEU A 171 3.41 8.15 -8.48
N VAL A 172 3.14 7.37 -9.53
CA VAL A 172 4.10 7.06 -10.60
C VAL A 172 4.62 8.35 -11.25
N ALA A 173 3.70 9.24 -11.66
CA ALA A 173 4.08 10.47 -12.35
C ALA A 173 4.98 11.38 -11.50
N GLU A 174 4.74 11.47 -10.19
CA GLU A 174 5.58 12.30 -9.31
C GLU A 174 6.94 11.66 -8.99
N ILE A 175 7.05 10.33 -9.00
CA ILE A 175 8.34 9.61 -8.91
C ILE A 175 9.15 9.84 -10.19
N GLU A 176 8.56 9.59 -11.36
CA GLU A 176 9.25 9.70 -12.65
C GLU A 176 9.71 11.13 -12.98
N ARG A 177 8.96 12.14 -12.52
CA ARG A 177 9.34 13.56 -12.64
C ARG A 177 10.47 13.97 -11.69
N GLY A 178 10.95 13.07 -10.84
CA GLY A 178 12.02 13.35 -9.88
C GLY A 178 11.61 14.30 -8.74
N ARG A 179 10.30 14.41 -8.46
CA ARG A 179 9.76 15.29 -7.41
C ARG A 179 9.76 14.62 -6.03
N ILE A 180 9.74 13.29 -6.01
CA ILE A 180 9.81 12.49 -4.77
C ILE A 180 11.25 12.06 -4.49
N VAL A 181 11.99 11.64 -5.53
CA VAL A 181 13.34 11.07 -5.39
C VAL A 181 14.18 11.39 -6.62
N LYS A 182 15.47 11.66 -6.43
CA LYS A 182 16.45 11.94 -7.49
C LYS A 182 17.43 10.79 -7.64
N LEU A 183 18.13 10.71 -8.78
CA LEU A 183 19.06 9.62 -9.11
C LEU A 183 20.14 9.36 -8.04
N GLN A 184 20.57 10.39 -7.31
CA GLN A 184 21.60 10.26 -6.27
C GLN A 184 21.03 9.84 -4.90
N ASP A 185 19.71 9.78 -4.74
CA ASP A 185 19.09 9.50 -3.46
C ASP A 185 19.11 7.99 -3.16
N PRO A 186 19.30 7.58 -1.89
CA PRO A 186 19.38 6.16 -1.51
C PRO A 186 18.15 5.33 -1.93
N ASN A 187 16.96 5.94 -1.90
CA ASN A 187 15.70 5.26 -2.22
C ASN A 187 15.37 5.27 -3.73
N TYR A 188 16.23 5.83 -4.58
CA TYR A 188 15.93 5.98 -6.01
C TYR A 188 15.67 4.65 -6.70
N ALA A 189 16.56 3.67 -6.52
CA ALA A 189 16.46 2.39 -7.21
C ALA A 189 15.14 1.66 -6.88
N LEU A 190 14.78 1.63 -5.59
CA LEU A 190 13.53 1.04 -5.11
C LEU A 190 12.30 1.76 -5.69
N LEU A 191 12.23 3.09 -5.54
CA LEU A 191 11.08 3.88 -5.97
C LEU A 191 10.93 3.88 -7.49
N ALA A 192 12.03 3.95 -8.25
CA ALA A 192 12.01 3.91 -9.71
C ALA A 192 11.55 2.53 -10.23
N LYS A 193 12.02 1.43 -9.62
CA LYS A 193 11.57 0.08 -9.98
C LYS A 193 10.09 -0.10 -9.65
N ALA A 194 9.65 0.32 -8.47
CA ALA A 194 8.24 0.26 -8.09
C ALA A 194 7.35 1.09 -9.02
N ALA A 195 7.75 2.33 -9.35
CA ALA A 195 7.04 3.19 -10.28
C ALA A 195 6.90 2.55 -11.67
N LYS A 196 7.97 1.93 -12.18
CA LYS A 196 7.93 1.18 -13.45
C LYS A 196 6.94 0.02 -13.38
N THR A 197 6.96 -0.78 -12.32
CA THR A 197 6.04 -1.92 -12.16
C THR A 197 4.59 -1.47 -12.08
N ILE A 198 4.31 -0.43 -11.30
CA ILE A 198 2.97 0.17 -11.21
C ILE A 198 2.56 0.77 -12.57
N GLY A 199 3.45 1.44 -13.29
CA GLY A 199 3.19 1.96 -14.63
C GLY A 199 2.79 0.87 -15.62
N CYS A 200 3.54 -0.24 -15.67
CA CYS A 200 3.20 -1.39 -16.52
C CYS A 200 1.84 -2.00 -16.18
N PHE A 201 1.47 -2.05 -14.90
CA PHE A 201 0.14 -2.46 -14.46
C PHE A 201 -0.96 -1.50 -14.96
N LEU A 202 -0.74 -0.19 -14.80
CA LEU A 202 -1.70 0.81 -15.24
C LEU A 202 -1.93 0.75 -16.75
N ASP A 203 -0.86 0.60 -17.54
CA ASP A 203 -0.95 0.48 -18.99
C ASP A 203 -1.75 -0.76 -19.42
N SER A 204 -1.58 -1.91 -18.74
CA SER A 204 -2.34 -3.12 -19.06
C SER A 204 -3.84 -2.95 -18.76
N VAL A 205 -4.17 -2.34 -17.62
CA VAL A 205 -5.55 -2.05 -17.22
C VAL A 205 -6.23 -1.07 -18.20
N PHE A 206 -5.54 0.00 -18.61
CA PHE A 206 -6.12 0.98 -19.53
C PHE A 206 -6.29 0.43 -20.96
N ASN A 207 -5.40 -0.46 -21.41
CA ASN A 207 -5.52 -1.10 -22.72
C ASN A 207 -6.68 -2.11 -22.79
N ASP A 208 -6.94 -2.84 -21.71
CA ASP A 208 -8.09 -3.77 -21.60
C ASP A 208 -9.44 -3.03 -21.63
N ASP A 209 -9.58 -1.96 -20.85
CA ASP A 209 -10.78 -1.12 -20.83
C ASP A 209 -11.08 -0.47 -22.21
N GLY A 210 -10.05 -0.30 -23.06
CA GLY A 210 -10.16 0.18 -24.43
C GLY A 210 -10.61 -0.90 -25.44
N ARG A 211 -10.10 -2.13 -25.31
CA ARG A 211 -10.50 -3.27 -26.16
C ARG A 211 -11.95 -3.67 -25.95
N ASN A 212 -12.42 -3.70 -24.70
CA ASN A 212 -13.80 -4.04 -24.36
C ASN A 212 -14.84 -3.01 -24.85
N LYS A 213 -14.41 -1.79 -25.20
CA LYS A 213 -15.28 -0.74 -25.76
C LYS A 213 -15.30 -0.70 -27.30
N SER A 214 -14.30 -1.31 -27.96
CA SER A 214 -14.21 -1.31 -29.42
C SER A 214 -14.87 -2.54 -30.08
N GLY A 215 -15.44 -3.45 -29.29
CA GLY A 215 -16.10 -4.68 -29.74
C GLY A 215 -17.63 -4.60 -29.85
N LEU A 216 -18.20 -3.44 -30.15
CA LEU A 216 -19.61 -3.31 -30.58
C LEU A 216 -19.70 -3.60 -32.09
N ASP A 217 -19.42 -4.84 -32.47
CA ASP A 217 -20.07 -5.48 -33.62
C ASP A 217 -19.81 -7.00 -33.66
N VAL A 218 -20.92 -7.76 -33.65
CA VAL A 218 -21.09 -9.09 -34.25
C VAL A 218 -20.43 -10.29 -33.54
N SER A 219 -21.16 -10.94 -32.63
CA SER A 219 -21.78 -12.27 -32.87
C SER A 219 -22.25 -12.95 -31.58
N LEU A 220 -23.52 -13.38 -31.62
CA LEU A 220 -24.09 -14.39 -30.73
C LEU A 220 -23.50 -15.76 -31.08
N SER A 221 -22.69 -16.34 -30.19
CA SER A 221 -22.46 -17.78 -30.17
C SER A 221 -22.03 -18.26 -28.78
N ASN A 222 -22.85 -19.15 -28.24
CA ASN A 222 -22.57 -19.99 -27.09
C ASN A 222 -21.24 -20.76 -27.23
N SER A 223 -20.41 -20.71 -26.20
CA SER A 223 -19.58 -21.82 -25.72
C SER A 223 -19.10 -21.46 -24.30
N SER A 224 -19.68 -22.08 -23.27
CA SER A 224 -19.19 -23.32 -22.65
C SER A 224 -17.87 -23.12 -21.91
N SER A 225 -17.96 -23.24 -20.57
CA SER A 225 -16.86 -23.46 -19.63
C SER A 225 -15.65 -22.53 -19.79
N ARG A 226 -15.62 -21.47 -18.99
CA ARG A 226 -14.37 -20.79 -18.58
C ARG A 226 -13.39 -21.86 -18.11
N GLN A 227 -12.49 -22.24 -19.01
CA GLN A 227 -11.48 -23.27 -18.86
C GLN A 227 -10.69 -22.99 -17.57
N ALA A 228 -10.41 -24.04 -16.80
CA ALA A 228 -9.53 -24.04 -15.63
C ALA A 228 -8.32 -23.13 -15.86
N ARG A 229 -8.33 -21.99 -15.19
CA ARG A 229 -7.33 -20.93 -15.32
C ARG A 229 -6.18 -21.31 -14.41
N ASP A 230 -4.95 -21.27 -14.92
CA ASP A 230 -3.72 -21.51 -14.14
C ASP A 230 -3.75 -20.67 -12.87
N ASP A 231 -4.12 -21.33 -11.79
CA ASP A 231 -4.35 -20.79 -10.46
C ASP A 231 -3.01 -20.75 -9.71
N ASN A 232 -2.00 -20.12 -10.32
CA ASN A 232 -0.76 -19.84 -9.61
C ASN A 232 -1.10 -18.76 -8.57
N SER A 233 -1.46 -19.20 -7.37
CA SER A 233 -1.73 -18.31 -6.24
C SER A 233 -0.55 -17.34 -6.12
N TRP A 234 -0.83 -16.04 -5.98
CA TRP A 234 0.19 -15.02 -5.72
C TRP A 234 1.08 -15.37 -4.51
N ALA A 235 0.60 -16.24 -3.62
CA ALA A 235 1.37 -16.85 -2.55
C ALA A 235 2.56 -17.69 -3.05
N GLU A 236 2.39 -18.46 -4.12
CA GLU A 236 3.45 -19.27 -4.73
C GLU A 236 4.44 -18.41 -5.53
N ILE A 237 3.95 -17.34 -6.17
CA ILE A 237 4.76 -16.45 -7.02
C ILE A 237 5.68 -15.56 -6.18
N LEU A 238 5.14 -14.95 -5.13
CA LEU A 238 5.91 -14.07 -4.26
C LEU A 238 6.73 -14.88 -3.25
N GLY A 239 6.28 -16.07 -2.85
CA GLY A 239 6.87 -16.81 -1.74
C GLY A 239 6.81 -16.01 -0.42
N SER A 240 7.27 -16.62 0.67
CA SER A 240 7.37 -15.93 1.96
C SER A 240 8.46 -14.85 1.95
N GLU A 241 9.55 -15.07 1.20
CA GLU A 241 10.77 -14.25 1.23
C GLU A 241 10.64 -12.91 0.47
N ALA A 242 9.73 -12.80 -0.51
CA ALA A 242 9.56 -11.52 -1.22
C ALA A 242 9.03 -10.41 -0.31
N TRP A 243 8.38 -10.78 0.79
CA TRP A 243 7.82 -9.84 1.74
C TRP A 243 8.79 -9.41 2.86
N ASP A 244 9.97 -10.04 2.94
CA ASP A 244 11.02 -9.67 3.88
C ASP A 244 11.68 -8.33 3.50
N SER A 245 11.58 -7.96 2.21
CA SER A 245 12.12 -6.71 1.68
C SER A 245 11.25 -6.20 0.54
N GLU A 246 10.81 -4.93 0.65
CA GLU A 246 10.11 -4.23 -0.43
C GLU A 246 10.89 -4.29 -1.76
N LEU A 247 12.23 -4.23 -1.70
CA LEU A 247 13.04 -4.34 -2.90
C LEU A 247 12.85 -5.69 -3.58
N THR A 248 12.90 -6.79 -2.81
CA THR A 248 12.68 -8.14 -3.33
C THR A 248 11.26 -8.28 -3.88
N PHE A 249 10.25 -7.78 -3.17
CA PHE A 249 8.86 -7.74 -3.66
C PHE A 249 8.75 -7.10 -5.05
N TRP A 250 9.25 -5.86 -5.21
CA TRP A 250 9.15 -5.13 -6.48
C TRP A 250 10.01 -5.73 -7.59
N HIS A 251 11.11 -6.42 -7.25
CA HIS A 251 11.89 -7.21 -8.20
C HIS A 251 11.12 -8.42 -8.70
N THR A 252 10.61 -9.26 -7.80
CA THR A 252 9.84 -10.46 -8.13
C THR A 252 8.60 -10.10 -8.96
N LEU A 253 7.89 -9.03 -8.58
CA LEU A 253 6.70 -8.57 -9.30
C LEU A 253 7.04 -8.03 -10.70
N ALA A 254 8.18 -7.38 -10.87
CA ALA A 254 8.56 -6.81 -12.17
C ALA A 254 9.11 -7.85 -13.15
N ASP A 255 9.78 -8.88 -12.64
CA ASP A 255 10.49 -9.87 -13.45
C ASP A 255 9.58 -11.05 -13.85
N HIS A 256 8.39 -11.15 -13.25
CA HIS A 256 7.46 -12.23 -13.55
C HIS A 256 6.75 -12.00 -14.91
N PRO A 257 6.94 -12.90 -15.89
CA PRO A 257 6.55 -12.69 -17.29
C PRO A 257 5.03 -12.62 -17.51
N ASN A 258 4.23 -13.00 -16.49
CA ASN A 258 2.78 -13.07 -16.56
C ASN A 258 2.01 -12.10 -15.65
N VAL A 259 2.67 -11.18 -14.94
CA VAL A 259 1.97 -10.29 -13.97
C VAL A 259 0.91 -9.43 -14.67
N PHE A 260 1.13 -9.09 -15.95
CA PHE A 260 0.25 -8.22 -16.72
C PHE A 260 -0.15 -8.78 -18.09
N SER A 261 0.33 -9.98 -18.47
CA SER A 261 -0.05 -10.63 -19.75
C SER A 261 -1.49 -11.17 -19.72
N GLN A 262 -2.08 -11.33 -18.54
CA GLN A 262 -3.48 -11.74 -18.37
C GLN A 262 -4.52 -10.68 -18.82
N TYR A 263 -4.09 -9.50 -19.29
CA TYR A 263 -4.94 -8.46 -19.88
C TYR A 263 -4.73 -8.30 -21.40
N LEU A 264 -4.00 -9.23 -22.04
CA LEU A 264 -3.65 -9.17 -23.46
C LEU A 264 -4.40 -10.17 -24.36
N VAL A 265 -5.34 -10.96 -23.83
CA VAL A 265 -6.19 -11.85 -24.65
C VAL A 265 -7.49 -11.14 -24.99
#